data_AF-A0A061QQQ8-F1
#
_entry.id   AF-A0A061QQQ8-F1
#
_cell.length_a   1.000
_cell.length_b   1.000
_cell.length_c   1.000
_cell.angle_alpha   90.00
_cell.angle_beta   90.00
_cell.angle_gamma   90.00
#
_symmetry.space_group_name_H-M   'P 1'
#
loop_
_entity.id
_entity.type
_entity.pdbx_description
1 polymer ?
#
loop_
_entity_poly.entity_id
_entity_poly.type
_entity_poly.pdbx_seq_one_letter_code
_entity_poly.pdbx_strand_id
1 'polypeptide(L)'
;MVYSVFGPVTPWLRYIEWLLTCPVILIHLSNLTGLDEEYSARTMHLLTADQGTICFGVTAALSPNGWIKILCFVIGLSFGVDTFYTASMVYVEAFHQVPKGLCRRLVKYLASLFFCSWLMFPILFLAGPEGTGFLTWSGSTISHTIADLLSKNIWGLVAHFLQVKIREHIILNGDIRTKVEKTVAGHTFEVEGFRDADDADGGEAEVNKESKLDRRASFQMIAARLQKNGQEVKLTGGEEDDEGKPAVAPEGAPMTPGAAPQIGAFGGMPNGMPSMMPGGGMPMDPQSMQMMQMMQMMQQQQQMQQQ
;
A
#
# COMPACT_ATOMS: atom_id res chain seq x y z
N MET A 1 6.01 1.18 28.38
CA MET A 1 5.87 -0.10 29.11
C MET A 1 4.86 0.09 30.22
N VAL A 2 4.00 -0.90 30.48
CA VAL A 2 3.13 -0.96 31.66
C VAL A 2 3.73 -2.00 32.61
N TYR A 3 3.90 -1.62 33.88
CA TYR A 3 4.40 -2.49 34.93
C TYR A 3 3.21 -2.96 35.75
N SER A 4 2.86 -4.24 35.64
CA SER A 4 1.72 -4.81 36.35
C SER A 4 2.08 -5.14 37.80
N VAL A 5 1.13 -5.01 38.71
CA VAL A 5 1.26 -5.41 40.12
C VAL A 5 1.64 -6.88 40.26
N PHE A 6 1.26 -7.71 39.28
CA PHE A 6 1.52 -9.14 39.28
C PHE A 6 2.90 -9.52 38.71
N GLY A 7 3.72 -8.56 38.30
CA GLY A 7 5.10 -8.78 37.82
C GLY A 7 5.33 -8.64 36.31
N PRO A 8 4.38 -8.98 35.40
CA PRO A 8 4.59 -8.78 33.97
C PRO A 8 4.86 -7.31 33.60
N VAL A 9 5.82 -7.11 32.71
CA VAL A 9 6.04 -5.85 32.01
C VAL A 9 5.49 -6.03 30.61
N THR A 10 4.63 -5.12 30.15
CA THR A 10 3.95 -5.24 28.86
C THR A 10 4.21 -4.00 27.99
N PRO A 11 4.57 -4.16 26.71
CA PRO A 11 4.74 -3.04 25.78
C PRO A 11 3.39 -2.54 25.27
N TRP A 12 2.59 -1.92 26.15
CA TRP A 12 1.21 -1.50 25.87
C TRP A 12 1.05 -0.62 24.61
N LEU A 13 2.01 0.27 24.35
CA LEU A 13 2.00 1.12 23.15
C LEU A 13 1.98 0.31 21.84
N ARG A 14 2.65 -0.85 21.82
CA ARG A 14 2.67 -1.76 20.66
C ARG A 14 1.27 -2.30 20.37
N TYR A 15 0.56 -2.74 21.41
CA TYR A 15 -0.79 -3.28 21.25
C TYR A 15 -1.81 -2.20 20.87
N ILE A 16 -1.69 -0.97 21.41
CA ILE A 16 -2.52 0.16 20.95
C ILE A 16 -2.25 0.45 19.48
N GLU A 17 -0.99 0.50 19.06
CA GLU A 17 -0.62 0.71 17.67
C GLU A 17 -1.28 -0.35 16.76
N TRP A 18 -1.26 -1.62 17.14
CA TRP A 18 -1.91 -2.69 16.39
C TRP A 18 -3.43 -2.52 16.33
N LEU A 19 -4.09 -2.20 17.45
CA LEU A 19 -5.53 -1.92 17.46
C LEU A 19 -5.93 -0.78 16.51
N LEU A 20 -5.03 0.19 16.29
CA LEU A 20 -5.25 1.32 15.39
C LEU A 20 -4.90 1.02 13.93
N THR A 21 -3.87 0.22 13.68
CA THR A 21 -3.29 0.07 12.34
C THR A 21 -3.70 -1.23 11.65
N CYS A 22 -3.81 -2.35 12.36
CA CYS A 22 -4.18 -3.63 11.77
C CYS A 22 -5.56 -3.60 11.10
N PRO A 23 -6.63 -3.04 11.71
CA PRO A 23 -7.92 -2.92 11.04
C PRO A 23 -7.86 -2.08 9.77
N VAL A 24 -7.07 -0.99 9.78
CA VAL A 24 -6.92 -0.11 8.61
C VAL A 24 -6.21 -0.84 7.45
N ILE A 25 -5.18 -1.63 7.76
CA ILE A 25 -4.50 -2.47 6.76
C ILE A 25 -5.47 -3.51 6.19
N LEU A 26 -6.32 -4.11 7.03
CA LEU A 26 -7.30 -5.12 6.60
C LEU A 26 -8.47 -4.53 5.80
N ILE A 27 -8.86 -3.28 6.09
CA ILE A 27 -9.79 -2.51 5.25
C ILE A 27 -9.17 -2.29 3.86
N HIS A 28 -7.90 -1.87 3.82
CA HIS A 28 -7.19 -1.69 2.54
C HIS A 28 -7.00 -3.00 1.79
N LEU A 29 -6.72 -4.10 2.49
CA LEU A 29 -6.67 -5.44 1.91
C LEU A 29 -8.02 -5.84 1.29
N SER A 30 -9.12 -5.55 1.98
CA SER A 30 -10.48 -5.87 1.52
C SER A 30 -10.88 -5.10 0.27
N ASN A 31 -10.22 -3.96 -0.02
CA ASN A 31 -10.43 -3.15 -1.21
C ASN A 31 -9.09 -2.82 -1.88
N LEU A 32 -8.36 -3.86 -2.28
CA LEU A 32 -7.03 -3.73 -2.91
C LEU A 32 -7.07 -2.93 -4.22
N THR A 33 -8.16 -3.04 -4.98
CA THR A 33 -8.37 -2.29 -6.23
C THR A 33 -8.61 -0.81 -5.96
N GLY A 34 -9.25 -0.47 -4.82
CA GLY A 34 -9.66 0.88 -4.46
C GLY A 34 -10.82 1.39 -5.31
N LEU A 35 -11.61 0.48 -5.88
CA LEU A 35 -12.71 0.79 -6.80
C LEU A 35 -14.08 0.46 -6.21
N ASP A 36 -14.14 -0.38 -5.19
CA ASP A 36 -15.41 -0.80 -4.59
C ASP A 36 -15.82 0.18 -3.49
N GLU A 37 -17.10 0.56 -3.47
CA GLU A 37 -17.66 1.46 -2.44
C GLU A 37 -18.26 0.71 -1.26
N GLU A 38 -18.61 -0.56 -1.45
CA GLU A 38 -19.26 -1.39 -0.44
C GLU A 38 -18.30 -2.40 0.18
N TYR A 39 -18.37 -2.54 1.50
CA TYR A 39 -17.62 -3.55 2.23
C TYR A 39 -18.49 -4.78 2.49
N SER A 40 -17.96 -5.95 2.14
CA SER A 40 -18.65 -7.22 2.35
C SER A 40 -18.73 -7.61 3.84
N ALA A 41 -19.65 -8.52 4.17
CA ALA A 41 -19.69 -9.14 5.50
C ALA A 41 -18.37 -9.86 5.86
N ARG A 42 -17.63 -10.34 4.84
CA ARG A 42 -16.30 -10.94 5.01
C ARG A 42 -15.29 -9.91 5.54
N THR A 43 -15.36 -8.67 5.10
CA THR A 43 -14.52 -7.57 5.63
C THR A 43 -14.79 -7.40 7.12
N MET A 44 -16.05 -7.29 7.53
CA MET A 44 -16.40 -7.14 8.96
C MET A 44 -15.93 -8.33 9.81
N HIS A 45 -16.05 -9.55 9.28
CA HIS A 45 -15.52 -10.76 9.93
C HIS A 45 -14.00 -10.70 10.09
N LEU A 46 -13.27 -10.33 9.03
CA LEU A 46 -11.80 -10.18 9.05
C LEU A 46 -11.34 -9.16 10.11
N LEU A 47 -12.02 -8.02 10.21
CA LEU A 47 -11.72 -7.00 11.22
C LEU A 47 -11.99 -7.51 12.64
N THR A 48 -13.12 -8.20 12.84
CA THR A 48 -13.51 -8.72 14.16
C THR A 48 -12.54 -9.80 14.63
N ALA A 49 -12.11 -10.68 13.72
CA ALA A 49 -11.14 -11.73 14.02
C ALA A 49 -9.77 -11.15 14.39
N ASP A 50 -9.28 -10.15 13.65
CA ASP A 50 -8.03 -9.47 13.96
C ASP A 50 -8.07 -8.77 15.32
N GLN A 51 -9.17 -8.06 15.62
CA GLN A 51 -9.32 -7.43 16.93
C GLN A 51 -9.39 -8.46 18.06
N GLY A 52 -10.04 -9.60 17.84
CA GLY A 52 -9.99 -10.74 18.75
C GLY A 52 -8.56 -11.20 19.02
N THR A 53 -7.77 -11.37 17.95
CA THR A 53 -6.36 -11.76 18.02
C THR A 53 -5.56 -10.82 18.92
N ILE A 54 -5.68 -9.50 18.70
CA ILE A 54 -4.94 -8.48 19.44
C ILE A 54 -5.42 -8.40 20.89
N CYS A 55 -6.74 -8.43 21.14
CA CYS A 55 -7.32 -8.39 22.48
C CYS A 55 -6.84 -9.57 23.32
N PHE A 56 -6.94 -10.79 22.81
CA PHE A 56 -6.47 -11.97 23.53
C PHE A 56 -4.94 -12.02 23.66
N GLY A 57 -4.20 -11.52 22.65
CA GLY A 57 -2.75 -11.38 22.71
C GLY A 57 -2.28 -10.43 23.81
N VAL A 58 -2.92 -9.26 23.95
CA VAL A 58 -2.56 -8.32 25.02
C VAL A 58 -2.99 -8.84 26.40
N THR A 59 -4.14 -9.53 26.49
CA THR A 59 -4.54 -10.22 27.73
C THR A 59 -3.52 -11.28 28.13
N ALA A 60 -2.99 -12.05 27.17
CA ALA A 60 -1.92 -13.01 27.42
C ALA A 60 -0.63 -12.31 27.92
N ALA A 61 -0.26 -11.17 27.32
CA ALA A 61 0.93 -10.41 27.72
C ALA A 61 0.83 -9.79 29.13
N LEU A 62 -0.37 -9.38 29.53
CA LEU A 62 -0.65 -8.85 30.88
C LEU A 62 -0.78 -9.95 31.94
N SER A 63 -1.08 -11.17 31.51
CA SER A 63 -1.27 -12.31 32.41
C SER A 63 0.07 -12.77 33.01
N PRO A 64 0.09 -13.15 34.31
CA PRO A 64 1.24 -13.81 34.91
C PRO A 64 1.60 -15.10 34.15
N ASN A 65 2.83 -15.58 34.35
CA ASN A 65 3.25 -16.86 33.80
C ASN A 65 2.39 -17.98 34.40
N GLY A 66 1.62 -18.67 33.55
CA GLY A 66 0.67 -19.69 33.98
C GLY A 66 -0.32 -20.07 32.89
N TRP A 67 -1.32 -20.86 33.28
CA TRP A 67 -2.31 -21.44 32.35
C TRP A 67 -3.17 -20.38 31.65
N ILE A 68 -3.51 -19.27 32.33
CA ILE A 68 -4.32 -18.18 31.76
C ILE A 68 -3.61 -17.57 30.55
N LYS A 69 -2.30 -17.28 30.67
CA LYS A 69 -1.49 -16.75 29.57
C LYS A 69 -1.55 -17.69 28.35
N ILE A 70 -1.36 -18.99 28.58
CA ILE A 70 -1.37 -19.99 27.51
C ILE A 70 -2.75 -20.05 26.85
N LEU A 71 -3.84 -20.08 27.63
CA LEU A 71 -5.18 -20.10 27.07
C LEU A 71 -5.48 -18.84 26.27
N CYS A 72 -5.20 -17.65 26.81
CA CYS A 72 -5.39 -16.40 26.08
C CYS A 72 -4.56 -16.38 24.79
N PHE A 73 -3.32 -16.86 24.83
CA PHE A 73 -2.47 -16.96 23.64
C PHE A 73 -3.06 -17.92 22.59
N VAL A 74 -3.52 -19.11 22.99
CA VAL A 74 -4.12 -20.10 22.08
C VAL A 74 -5.43 -19.59 21.48
N ILE A 75 -6.28 -18.92 22.27
CA ILE A 75 -7.49 -18.28 21.77
C ILE A 75 -7.13 -17.18 20.77
N GLY A 76 -6.20 -16.29 21.12
CA GLY A 76 -5.72 -15.26 20.20
C GLY A 76 -5.15 -15.85 18.91
N LEU A 77 -4.39 -16.94 19.00
CA LEU A 77 -3.85 -17.64 17.84
C LEU A 77 -4.95 -18.25 16.95
N SER A 78 -6.03 -18.77 17.56
CA SER A 78 -7.18 -19.29 16.79
C SER A 78 -7.88 -18.19 15.98
N PHE A 79 -8.06 -17.01 16.57
CA PHE A 79 -8.52 -15.83 15.85
C PHE A 79 -7.54 -15.40 14.75
N GLY A 80 -6.22 -15.47 15.02
CA GLY A 80 -5.20 -15.12 14.04
C GLY A 80 -5.18 -16.07 12.82
N VAL A 81 -5.43 -17.36 13.05
CA VAL A 81 -5.58 -18.35 11.97
C VAL A 81 -6.81 -18.03 11.12
N ASP A 82 -7.92 -17.66 11.74
CA ASP A 82 -9.14 -17.26 11.05
C ASP A 82 -8.94 -15.96 10.23
N THR A 83 -8.21 -14.98 10.77
CA THR A 83 -7.75 -13.79 10.05
C THR A 83 -6.91 -14.17 8.84
N PHE A 84 -5.94 -15.07 8.97
CA PHE A 84 -5.10 -15.51 7.85
C PHE A 84 -5.88 -16.28 6.79
N TYR A 85 -6.81 -17.14 7.21
CA TYR A 85 -7.68 -17.86 6.29
C TYR A 85 -8.53 -16.87 5.47
N THR A 86 -9.21 -15.95 6.15
CA THR A 86 -10.07 -14.96 5.50
C THR A 86 -9.26 -14.02 4.59
N ALA A 87 -8.09 -13.55 5.05
CA ALA A 87 -7.17 -12.74 4.26
C ALA A 87 -6.68 -13.48 3.00
N SER A 88 -6.42 -14.78 3.09
CA SER A 88 -5.97 -15.59 1.94
C SER A 88 -7.04 -15.63 0.84
N MET A 89 -8.31 -15.74 1.23
CA MET A 89 -9.45 -15.70 0.30
C MET A 89 -9.56 -14.35 -0.39
N VAL A 90 -9.40 -13.26 0.36
CA VAL A 90 -9.38 -11.89 -0.19
C VAL A 90 -8.23 -11.71 -1.19
N TYR A 91 -7.03 -12.22 -0.90
CA TYR A 91 -5.91 -12.16 -1.85
C TYR A 91 -6.15 -12.96 -3.13
N VAL A 92 -6.78 -14.13 -3.03
CA VAL A 92 -7.13 -14.94 -4.21
C VAL A 92 -8.18 -14.23 -5.06
N GLU A 93 -9.16 -13.59 -4.44
CA GLU A 93 -10.17 -12.78 -5.13
C GLU A 93 -9.53 -11.57 -5.82
N ALA A 94 -8.75 -10.77 -5.09
CA ALA A 94 -8.03 -9.62 -5.62
C ALA A 94 -7.11 -9.99 -6.79
N PHE A 95 -6.48 -11.16 -6.75
CA PHE A 95 -5.63 -11.65 -7.86
C PHE A 95 -6.42 -11.79 -9.18
N HIS A 96 -7.70 -12.14 -9.09
CA HIS A 96 -8.57 -12.29 -10.25
C HIS A 96 -9.26 -10.99 -10.66
N GLN A 97 -9.48 -10.07 -9.71
CA GLN A 97 -10.03 -8.74 -9.98
C GLN A 97 -9.06 -7.85 -10.74
N VAL A 98 -7.75 -7.92 -10.47
CA VAL A 98 -6.77 -7.00 -11.08
C VAL A 98 -6.35 -7.39 -12.51
N PRO A 99 -5.90 -6.42 -13.33
CA PRO A 99 -5.42 -6.69 -14.69
C PRO A 99 -4.27 -7.70 -14.73
N LYS A 100 -4.16 -8.44 -15.84
CA LYS A 100 -3.07 -9.40 -16.03
C LYS A 100 -1.70 -8.68 -16.06
N GLY A 101 -0.62 -9.45 -15.92
CA GLY A 101 0.74 -8.91 -15.97
C GLY A 101 1.24 -8.37 -14.63
N LEU A 102 1.55 -7.06 -14.56
CA LEU A 102 2.23 -6.46 -13.40
C LEU A 102 1.34 -6.46 -12.14
N CYS A 103 0.06 -6.09 -12.25
CA CYS A 103 -0.83 -5.99 -11.08
C CYS A 103 -0.99 -7.32 -10.36
N ARG A 104 -1.17 -8.42 -11.10
CA ARG A 104 -1.20 -9.78 -10.51
C ARG A 104 0.09 -10.19 -9.80
N ARG A 105 1.26 -9.77 -10.30
CA ARG A 105 2.55 -9.99 -9.61
C ARG A 105 2.64 -9.19 -8.32
N LEU A 106 2.18 -7.93 -8.33
CA LEU A 106 2.13 -7.09 -7.14
C LEU A 106 1.20 -7.68 -6.07
N VAL A 107 0.03 -8.21 -6.45
CA VAL A 107 -0.88 -8.89 -5.50
C VAL A 107 -0.21 -10.10 -4.85
N LYS A 108 0.50 -10.93 -5.61
CA LYS A 108 1.27 -12.07 -5.06
C LYS A 108 2.38 -11.60 -4.10
N TYR A 109 3.06 -10.51 -4.45
CA TYR A 109 4.09 -9.92 -3.60
C TYR A 109 3.48 -9.38 -2.30
N LEU A 110 2.36 -8.64 -2.37
CA LEU A 110 1.60 -8.16 -1.21
C LEU A 110 1.16 -9.30 -0.29
N ALA A 111 0.63 -10.38 -0.86
CA ALA A 111 0.23 -11.56 -0.09
C ALA A 111 1.44 -12.16 0.65
N SER A 112 2.56 -12.34 -0.04
CA SER A 112 3.79 -12.86 0.56
C SER A 112 4.28 -11.94 1.69
N LEU A 113 4.28 -10.63 1.46
CA LEU A 113 4.71 -9.64 2.45
C LEU A 113 3.82 -9.64 3.68
N PHE A 114 2.49 -9.71 3.48
CA PHE A 114 1.50 -9.81 4.55
C PHE A 114 1.73 -11.07 5.40
N PHE A 115 1.68 -12.27 4.81
CA PHE A 115 1.80 -13.50 5.58
C PHE A 115 3.17 -13.66 6.25
N CYS A 116 4.26 -13.32 5.56
CA CYS A 116 5.59 -13.41 6.16
C CYS A 116 5.76 -12.44 7.32
N SER A 117 5.38 -11.17 7.17
CA SER A 117 5.54 -10.18 8.24
C SER A 117 4.55 -10.41 9.39
N TRP A 118 3.31 -10.80 9.11
CA TRP A 118 2.31 -11.01 10.14
C TRP A 118 2.56 -12.27 10.96
N LEU A 119 3.09 -13.34 10.35
CA LEU A 119 3.46 -14.56 11.08
C LEU A 119 4.64 -14.34 12.03
N MET A 120 5.45 -13.30 11.81
CA MET A 120 6.51 -12.95 12.76
C MET A 120 5.95 -12.55 14.13
N PHE A 121 4.80 -11.87 14.21
CA PHE A 121 4.28 -11.37 15.49
C PHE A 121 4.01 -12.47 16.55
N PRO A 122 3.30 -13.58 16.26
CA PRO A 122 3.14 -14.66 17.24
C PRO A 122 4.46 -15.35 17.57
N ILE A 123 5.40 -15.45 16.62
CA ILE A 123 6.74 -16.01 16.87
C ILE A 123 7.53 -15.09 17.80
N LEU A 124 7.50 -13.78 17.56
CA LEU A 124 8.17 -12.78 18.38
C LEU A 124 7.54 -12.65 19.76
N PHE A 125 6.24 -12.87 19.90
CA PHE A 125 5.59 -12.98 21.20
C PHE A 125 6.15 -14.16 22.00
N LEU A 126 6.23 -15.34 21.37
CA LEU A 126 6.76 -16.54 22.02
C LEU A 126 8.25 -16.42 22.36
N ALA A 127 9.05 -15.85 21.46
CA ALA A 127 10.48 -15.64 21.68
C ALA A 127 10.76 -14.45 22.62
N GLY A 128 9.83 -13.50 22.73
CA GLY A 128 9.98 -12.27 23.49
C GLY A 128 9.94 -12.45 25.02
N PRO A 129 10.22 -11.38 25.78
CA PRO A 129 10.06 -11.34 27.23
C PRO A 129 8.64 -11.70 27.72
N GLU A 130 7.64 -11.53 26.86
CA GLU A 130 6.25 -11.87 27.14
C GLU A 130 6.01 -13.40 27.18
N GLY A 131 6.79 -14.16 26.42
CA GLY A 131 6.72 -15.62 26.30
C GLY A 131 7.87 -16.33 27.02
N THR A 132 8.82 -16.85 26.24
CA THR A 132 9.96 -17.66 26.72
C THR A 132 11.14 -16.83 27.20
N GLY A 133 11.22 -15.55 26.84
CA GLY A 133 12.33 -14.67 27.20
C GLY A 133 13.64 -14.92 26.43
N PHE A 134 13.59 -15.64 25.30
CA PHE A 134 14.76 -15.84 24.43
C PHE A 134 15.33 -14.53 23.89
N LEU A 135 14.48 -13.56 23.57
CA LEU A 135 14.83 -12.20 23.19
C LEU A 135 14.78 -11.27 24.40
N THR A 136 15.77 -10.37 24.49
CA THR A 136 15.72 -9.24 25.43
C THR A 136 14.65 -8.23 25.02
N TRP A 137 14.31 -7.29 25.90
CA TRP A 137 13.40 -6.18 25.57
C TRP A 137 13.84 -5.39 24.34
N SER A 138 15.15 -5.10 24.23
CA SER A 138 15.73 -4.43 23.06
C SER A 138 15.63 -5.30 21.81
N GLY A 139 15.92 -6.60 21.91
CA GLY A 139 15.81 -7.54 20.79
C GLY A 139 14.38 -7.70 20.29
N SER A 140 13.41 -7.81 21.21
CA SER A 140 11.98 -7.81 20.89
C SER A 140 11.59 -6.50 20.19
N THR A 141 12.06 -5.35 20.68
CA THR A 141 11.75 -4.05 20.07
C THR A 141 12.29 -3.96 18.63
N ILE A 142 13.57 -4.27 18.41
CA ILE A 142 14.19 -4.23 17.07
C ILE A 142 13.45 -5.15 16.09
N SER A 143 13.13 -6.37 16.53
CA SER A 143 12.46 -7.36 15.67
C SER A 143 11.04 -6.93 15.30
N HIS A 144 10.30 -6.36 16.26
CA HIS A 144 8.98 -5.79 15.99
C HIS A 144 9.05 -4.59 15.06
N THR A 145 10.03 -3.70 15.23
CA THR A 145 10.24 -2.57 14.31
C THR A 145 10.49 -3.03 12.87
N ILE A 146 11.25 -4.11 12.66
CA ILE A 146 11.45 -4.70 11.32
C ILE A 146 10.13 -5.28 10.78
N ALA A 147 9.38 -6.02 11.62
CA ALA A 147 8.08 -6.56 11.22
C ALA A 147 7.09 -5.45 10.84
N ASP A 148 7.06 -4.35 11.58
CA ASP A 148 6.23 -3.17 11.33
C ASP A 148 6.66 -2.41 10.07
N LEU A 149 7.96 -2.34 9.78
CA LEU A 149 8.46 -1.75 8.53
C LEU A 149 7.94 -2.54 7.32
N LEU A 150 7.96 -3.87 7.40
CA LEU A 150 7.45 -4.75 6.35
C LEU A 150 5.92 -4.64 6.24
N SER A 151 5.20 -4.90 7.32
CA SER A 151 3.74 -5.05 7.32
C SER A 151 2.98 -3.75 7.08
N LYS A 152 3.57 -2.60 7.42
CA LYS A 152 2.92 -1.29 7.29
C LYS A 152 3.47 -0.49 6.13
N ASN A 153 4.77 -0.19 6.17
CA ASN A 153 5.38 0.77 5.25
C ASN A 153 5.59 0.16 3.86
N ILE A 154 6.27 -0.98 3.79
CA ILE A 154 6.56 -1.63 2.51
C ILE A 154 5.27 -2.17 1.90
N TRP A 155 4.43 -2.84 2.70
CA TRP A 155 3.14 -3.32 2.24
C TRP A 155 2.26 -2.16 1.74
N GLY A 156 2.12 -1.08 2.51
CA GLY A 156 1.31 0.08 2.13
C GLY A 156 1.82 0.78 0.88
N LEU A 157 3.14 0.92 0.72
CA LEU A 157 3.75 1.49 -0.48
C LEU A 157 3.44 0.65 -1.74
N VAL A 158 3.55 -0.67 -1.62
CA VAL A 158 3.24 -1.59 -2.73
C VAL A 158 1.75 -1.58 -3.05
N ALA A 159 0.88 -1.54 -2.03
CA ALA A 159 -0.56 -1.46 -2.21
C ALA A 159 -0.96 -0.16 -2.91
N HIS A 160 -0.35 0.96 -2.51
CA HIS A 160 -0.53 2.24 -3.20
C HIS A 160 -0.05 2.18 -4.66
N PHE A 161 1.13 1.61 -4.91
CA PHE A 161 1.66 1.44 -6.26
C PHE A 161 0.76 0.55 -7.14
N LEU A 162 0.17 -0.51 -6.58
CA LEU A 162 -0.83 -1.33 -7.24
C LEU A 162 -2.04 -0.50 -7.68
N GLN A 163 -2.61 0.32 -6.78
CA GLN A 163 -3.76 1.17 -7.11
C GLN A 163 -3.44 2.19 -8.21
N VAL A 164 -2.23 2.79 -8.18
CA VAL A 164 -1.79 3.69 -9.25
C VAL A 164 -1.74 2.96 -10.59
N LYS A 165 -1.20 1.73 -10.62
CA LYS A 165 -1.12 0.93 -11.85
C LYS A 165 -2.47 0.45 -12.36
N ILE A 166 -3.41 0.15 -11.47
CA ILE A 166 -4.80 -0.14 -11.84
C ILE A 166 -5.46 1.09 -12.46
N ARG A 167 -5.30 2.27 -11.85
CA ARG A 167 -5.85 3.53 -12.41
C ARG A 167 -5.25 3.87 -13.77
N GLU A 168 -3.94 3.69 -13.94
CA GLU A 168 -3.26 3.87 -15.23
C GLU A 168 -3.84 2.91 -16.29
N HIS A 169 -4.04 1.64 -15.94
CA HIS A 169 -4.67 0.66 -16.82
C HIS A 169 -6.10 1.08 -17.22
N ILE A 170 -6.91 1.57 -16.27
CA ILE A 170 -8.28 2.04 -16.55
C ILE A 170 -8.28 3.24 -17.50
N ILE A 171 -7.35 4.20 -17.33
CA ILE A 171 -7.26 5.38 -18.21
C ILE A 171 -6.91 4.97 -19.65
N LEU A 172 -5.98 4.02 -19.82
CA LEU A 172 -5.49 3.58 -21.14
C LEU A 172 -6.47 2.63 -21.83
N ASN A 173 -7.01 1.63 -21.11
CA ASN A 173 -7.79 0.54 -21.69
C ASN A 173 -9.30 0.66 -21.43
N GLY A 174 -9.73 1.56 -20.55
CA GLY A 174 -11.10 1.61 -20.03
C GLY A 174 -11.34 0.63 -18.88
N ASP A 175 -12.42 0.85 -18.13
CA ASP A 175 -12.91 -0.12 -17.14
C ASP A 175 -13.84 -1.12 -17.84
N ILE A 176 -13.28 -2.23 -18.31
CA ILE A 176 -14.02 -3.34 -18.92
C ILE A 176 -13.92 -4.52 -17.97
N ARG A 177 -14.98 -4.78 -17.21
CA ARG A 177 -15.06 -5.91 -16.29
C ARG A 177 -15.90 -7.02 -16.87
N THR A 178 -15.52 -8.25 -16.59
CA THR A 178 -16.32 -9.44 -16.91
C THR A 178 -16.49 -10.26 -15.65
N LYS A 179 -17.74 -10.68 -15.40
CA LYS A 179 -18.06 -11.58 -14.29
C LYS A 179 -17.52 -12.97 -14.61
N VAL A 180 -16.63 -13.46 -13.77
CA VAL A 180 -16.09 -14.82 -13.84
C VAL A 180 -16.45 -15.52 -12.55
N GLU A 181 -17.26 -16.57 -12.64
CA GLU A 181 -17.52 -17.44 -11.49
C GLU A 181 -16.25 -18.25 -11.19
N LYS A 182 -15.77 -18.16 -9.94
CA LYS A 182 -14.66 -18.98 -9.46
C LYS A 182 -15.01 -19.66 -8.16
N THR A 183 -14.73 -20.95 -8.09
CA THR A 183 -14.79 -21.72 -6.86
C THR A 183 -13.42 -21.70 -6.18
N VAL A 184 -13.33 -21.13 -4.98
CA VAL A 184 -12.12 -21.23 -4.13
C VAL A 184 -12.54 -21.74 -2.76
N ALA A 185 -11.82 -22.74 -2.26
CA ALA A 185 -12.06 -23.36 -0.96
C ALA A 185 -13.52 -23.82 -0.73
N GLY A 186 -14.19 -24.32 -1.77
CA GLY A 186 -15.58 -24.81 -1.69
C GLY A 186 -16.66 -23.71 -1.75
N HIS A 187 -16.28 -22.44 -1.84
CA HIS A 187 -17.19 -21.32 -2.05
C HIS A 187 -17.09 -20.83 -3.49
N THR A 188 -18.22 -20.80 -4.20
CA THR A 188 -18.35 -20.10 -5.48
C THR A 188 -18.54 -18.62 -5.22
N PHE A 189 -17.75 -17.79 -5.88
CA PHE A 189 -17.95 -16.35 -5.89
C PHE A 189 -17.79 -15.81 -7.30
N GLU A 190 -18.67 -14.89 -7.66
CA GLU A 190 -18.61 -14.14 -8.90
C GLU A 190 -17.59 -13.01 -8.72
N VAL A 191 -16.51 -13.03 -9.50
CA VAL A 191 -15.49 -11.97 -9.50
C VAL A 191 -15.61 -11.16 -10.77
N GLU A 192 -15.72 -9.85 -10.64
CA GLU A 192 -15.55 -8.93 -11.75
C GLU A 192 -14.05 -8.70 -12.00
N GLY A 193 -13.51 -9.31 -13.06
CA GLY A 193 -12.12 -9.16 -13.47
C GLY A 193 -11.97 -8.28 -14.71
N PHE A 194 -10.84 -7.56 -14.84
CA PHE A 194 -10.53 -6.82 -16.06
C PHE A 194 -10.38 -7.77 -17.27
N ARG A 195 -11.03 -7.43 -18.38
CA ARG A 195 -10.90 -8.13 -19.67
C ARG A 195 -9.75 -7.52 -20.47
N ASP A 196 -8.82 -8.35 -20.93
CA ASP A 196 -7.81 -7.93 -21.89
C ASP A 196 -8.41 -7.97 -23.31
N ALA A 197 -7.98 -7.08 -24.20
CA ALA A 197 -8.48 -7.00 -25.58
C ALA A 197 -8.29 -8.30 -26.40
N ASP A 198 -7.38 -9.17 -25.95
CA ASP A 198 -7.06 -10.45 -26.60
C ASP A 198 -8.03 -11.59 -26.24
N ASP A 199 -8.91 -11.41 -25.24
CA ASP A 199 -9.92 -12.41 -24.84
C ASP A 199 -11.23 -12.24 -25.64
N ALA A 200 -11.13 -11.84 -26.91
CA ALA A 200 -12.25 -11.60 -27.83
C ALA A 200 -12.81 -12.91 -28.41
N ASP A 201 -13.36 -13.78 -27.56
CA ASP A 201 -14.28 -14.83 -28.02
C ASP A 201 -15.47 -14.95 -27.06
N GLY A 202 -16.68 -14.75 -27.59
CA GLY A 202 -17.89 -15.44 -27.12
C GLY A 202 -18.69 -14.95 -25.90
N GLY A 203 -18.68 -13.65 -25.51
CA GLY A 203 -19.57 -13.20 -24.42
C GLY A 203 -19.98 -11.75 -24.49
N GLU A 204 -21.29 -11.51 -24.63
CA GLU A 204 -21.94 -10.20 -24.53
C GLU A 204 -21.69 -9.62 -23.14
N ALA A 205 -20.86 -8.58 -23.06
CA ALA A 205 -20.64 -7.81 -21.84
C ALA A 205 -21.27 -6.42 -22.01
N GLU A 206 -22.06 -6.04 -21.01
CA GLU A 206 -22.71 -4.74 -20.90
C GLU A 206 -21.63 -3.64 -20.77
N VAL A 207 -21.36 -2.96 -21.88
CA VAL A 207 -20.49 -1.78 -21.89
C VAL A 207 -21.18 -0.72 -21.04
N ASN A 208 -20.64 -0.39 -19.87
CA ASN A 208 -21.14 0.74 -19.09
C ASN A 208 -21.05 2.00 -19.97
N LYS A 209 -22.20 2.48 -20.44
CA LYS A 209 -22.33 3.61 -21.39
C LYS A 209 -21.80 4.91 -20.79
N GLU A 210 -21.71 5.03 -19.46
CA GLU A 210 -21.14 6.20 -18.79
C GLU A 210 -19.65 6.40 -19.12
N SER A 211 -18.86 5.32 -19.24
CA SER A 211 -17.43 5.38 -19.58
C SER A 211 -17.13 6.04 -20.93
N LYS A 212 -18.04 5.87 -21.91
CA LYS A 212 -17.92 6.51 -23.23
C LYS A 212 -18.39 7.95 -23.21
N LEU A 213 -19.38 8.27 -22.37
CA LEU A 213 -19.89 9.63 -22.17
C LEU A 213 -18.87 10.50 -21.43
N ASP A 214 -18.21 9.96 -20.40
CA ASP A 214 -17.20 10.68 -19.62
C ASP A 214 -15.96 11.04 -20.44
N ARG A 215 -15.51 10.14 -21.33
CA ARG A 215 -14.42 10.44 -22.26
C ARG A 215 -14.78 11.60 -23.19
N ARG A 216 -16.01 11.60 -23.74
CA ARG A 216 -16.49 12.71 -24.58
C ARG A 216 -16.58 14.02 -23.78
N ALA A 217 -17.08 13.97 -22.55
CA ALA A 217 -17.20 15.15 -21.69
C ALA A 217 -15.84 15.73 -21.29
N SER A 218 -14.85 14.89 -20.95
CA SER A 218 -13.50 15.35 -20.60
C SER A 218 -12.76 15.95 -21.79
N PHE A 219 -12.89 15.35 -22.98
CA PHE A 219 -12.29 15.91 -24.22
C PHE A 219 -12.97 17.21 -24.63
N GLN A 220 -14.29 17.33 -24.47
CA GLN A 220 -15.03 18.57 -24.75
C GLN A 220 -14.65 19.69 -23.77
N MET A 221 -14.47 19.39 -22.47
CA MET A 221 -14.02 20.39 -21.50
C MET A 221 -12.58 20.85 -21.75
N ILE A 222 -11.69 19.96 -22.19
CA ILE A 222 -10.31 20.31 -22.56
C ILE A 222 -10.31 21.14 -23.84
N ALA A 223 -11.08 20.76 -24.86
CA ALA A 223 -11.22 21.53 -26.09
C ALA A 223 -11.81 22.94 -25.84
N ALA A 224 -12.83 23.05 -24.98
CA ALA A 224 -13.41 24.33 -24.59
C ALA A 224 -12.42 25.23 -23.82
N ARG A 225 -11.55 24.65 -22.98
CA ARG A 225 -10.48 25.40 -22.31
C ARG A 225 -9.40 25.87 -23.27
N LEU A 226 -9.05 25.06 -24.28
CA LEU A 226 -8.05 25.41 -25.29
C LEU A 226 -8.56 26.51 -26.24
N GLN A 227 -9.83 26.46 -26.64
CA GLN A 227 -10.47 27.54 -27.41
C GLN A 227 -10.56 28.85 -26.63
N LYS A 228 -10.88 28.80 -25.34
CA LYS A 228 -10.89 29.99 -24.46
C LYS A 228 -9.51 30.65 -24.33
N ASN A 229 -8.44 29.88 -24.52
CA ASN A 229 -7.06 30.36 -24.48
C ASN A 229 -6.52 30.75 -25.87
N GLY A 230 -7.37 30.83 -26.89
CA GLY A 230 -7.00 31.31 -28.23
C GLY A 230 -6.20 30.32 -29.07
N GLN A 231 -6.16 29.04 -28.70
CA GLN A 231 -5.54 27.99 -29.52
C GLN A 231 -6.62 27.30 -30.37
N GLU A 232 -6.44 27.31 -31.70
CA GLU A 232 -7.29 26.55 -32.62
C GLU A 232 -7.06 25.04 -32.44
N VAL A 233 -8.10 24.34 -32.01
CA VAL A 233 -8.12 22.87 -31.96
C VAL A 233 -9.03 22.38 -33.09
N LYS A 234 -8.42 21.83 -34.15
CA LYS A 234 -9.14 21.19 -35.25
C LYS A 234 -9.41 19.73 -34.85
N LEU A 235 -10.67 19.41 -34.54
CA LEU A 235 -11.11 18.02 -34.35
C LEU A 235 -11.25 17.37 -35.72
N THR A 236 -10.19 16.73 -36.22
CA THR A 236 -10.27 15.86 -37.40
C THR A 236 -10.74 14.47 -36.97
N GLY A 237 -12.05 14.28 -36.93
CA GLY A 237 -12.71 12.98 -36.99
C GLY A 237 -13.63 13.00 -38.20
N GLY A 238 -13.23 12.31 -39.26
CA GLY A 238 -13.84 12.39 -40.58
C GLY A 238 -15.25 11.81 -40.62
N GLU A 239 -16.14 12.57 -41.24
CA GLU A 239 -17.33 12.10 -41.94
C GLU A 239 -17.11 12.39 -43.44
N GLU A 240 -17.52 11.43 -44.28
CA GLU A 240 -17.66 11.46 -45.74
C GLU A 240 -16.32 11.32 -46.52
N ASP A 241 -16.18 10.40 -47.49
CA ASP A 241 -16.82 10.54 -48.80
C ASP A 241 -17.10 9.22 -49.58
N ASP A 242 -18.19 9.34 -50.32
CA ASP A 242 -18.82 8.55 -51.37
C ASP A 242 -17.90 8.34 -52.60
N GLU A 243 -17.95 7.15 -53.21
CA GLU A 243 -17.18 6.79 -54.40
C GLU A 243 -17.76 7.43 -55.68
N GLY A 244 -16.96 8.21 -56.42
CA GLY A 244 -17.46 8.89 -57.62
C GLY A 244 -16.46 9.52 -58.60
N LYS A 245 -15.60 8.70 -59.21
CA LYS A 245 -14.90 8.90 -60.52
C LYS A 245 -13.70 9.89 -60.65
N PRO A 246 -12.83 9.69 -61.68
CA PRO A 246 -11.39 9.97 -61.61
C PRO A 246 -10.88 11.05 -62.58
N ALA A 247 -9.69 11.61 -62.32
CA ALA A 247 -8.75 12.13 -63.34
C ALA A 247 -7.44 12.60 -62.66
N VAL A 248 -6.28 12.00 -62.96
CA VAL A 248 -5.28 12.40 -63.98
C VAL A 248 -4.01 12.96 -63.30
N ALA A 249 -2.88 12.32 -63.57
CA ALA A 249 -1.53 12.75 -63.19
C ALA A 249 -1.05 13.96 -64.02
N PRO A 250 0.02 14.64 -63.61
CA PRO A 250 1.22 14.50 -64.44
C PRO A 250 2.57 14.42 -63.71
N GLU A 251 3.49 13.85 -64.48
CA GLU A 251 4.95 13.70 -64.36
C GLU A 251 5.76 14.94 -63.95
N GLY A 252 6.95 14.70 -63.39
CA GLY A 252 8.08 15.64 -63.43
C GLY A 252 9.20 15.35 -62.41
N ALA A 253 10.26 14.65 -62.85
CA ALA A 253 11.51 14.33 -62.14
C ALA A 253 12.41 15.58 -61.86
N PRO A 254 13.65 15.55 -61.27
CA PRO A 254 14.53 14.41 -60.94
C PRO A 254 15.38 14.48 -59.61
N MET A 255 16.24 13.46 -59.47
CA MET A 255 17.22 13.06 -58.43
C MET A 255 18.16 14.15 -57.84
N THR A 256 18.72 14.06 -56.62
CA THR A 256 19.94 13.27 -56.24
C THR A 256 20.36 13.51 -54.75
N PRO A 257 21.34 12.78 -54.16
CA PRO A 257 21.44 12.43 -52.74
C PRO A 257 22.50 13.20 -51.94
N GLY A 258 22.48 13.11 -50.60
CA GLY A 258 23.66 13.43 -49.79
C GLY A 258 23.46 13.57 -48.27
N ALA A 259 24.36 12.90 -47.53
CA ALA A 259 24.91 13.27 -46.22
C ALA A 259 24.15 12.92 -44.91
N ALA A 260 24.67 11.92 -44.20
CA ALA A 260 24.84 11.91 -42.74
C ALA A 260 26.02 12.87 -42.37
N PRO A 261 26.24 13.37 -41.13
CA PRO A 261 26.43 12.55 -39.91
C PRO A 261 26.11 13.17 -38.52
N GLN A 262 26.16 12.30 -37.49
CA GLN A 262 26.56 12.45 -36.07
C GLN A 262 26.41 13.78 -35.30
N ILE A 263 25.73 13.71 -34.13
CA ILE A 263 25.96 14.48 -32.88
C ILE A 263 25.50 13.55 -31.73
N GLY A 264 26.11 13.36 -30.57
CA GLY A 264 27.19 14.03 -29.84
C GLY A 264 26.90 13.84 -28.34
N ALA A 265 27.89 13.38 -27.59
CA ALA A 265 27.79 12.97 -26.18
C ALA A 265 27.54 14.16 -25.22
N PHE A 266 26.72 13.93 -24.19
CA PHE A 266 26.48 14.84 -23.07
C PHE A 266 27.40 14.51 -21.90
N GLY A 267 28.11 15.52 -21.40
CA GLY A 267 28.89 15.45 -20.16
C GLY A 267 28.76 16.73 -19.36
N GLY A 268 28.87 16.61 -18.03
CA GLY A 268 29.28 17.70 -17.13
C GLY A 268 28.26 18.14 -16.08
N MET A 269 28.38 17.61 -14.86
CA MET A 269 27.91 18.24 -13.61
C MET A 269 28.99 19.21 -13.07
N PRO A 270 28.60 20.19 -12.24
CA PRO A 270 29.52 20.75 -11.24
C PRO A 270 29.00 20.67 -9.80
N ASN A 271 29.92 20.28 -8.91
CA ASN A 271 29.86 20.32 -7.45
C ASN A 271 30.16 21.73 -6.91
N GLY A 272 29.55 22.09 -5.78
CA GLY A 272 29.99 23.23 -4.95
C GLY A 272 29.31 23.25 -3.58
N MET A 273 30.05 22.92 -2.51
CA MET A 273 29.68 23.18 -1.11
C MET A 273 30.43 24.42 -0.59
N PRO A 274 29.81 25.25 0.27
CA PRO A 274 30.53 26.29 0.98
C PRO A 274 30.88 25.93 2.44
N SER A 275 32.04 26.44 2.85
CA SER A 275 32.71 26.39 4.14
C SER A 275 32.07 27.30 5.21
N MET A 276 32.06 26.88 6.49
CA MET A 276 31.69 27.69 7.65
C MET A 276 32.89 28.03 8.54
N MET A 277 32.95 29.29 8.99
CA MET A 277 33.88 29.83 10.00
C MET A 277 33.28 29.76 11.42
N PRO A 278 34.10 29.79 12.50
CA PRO A 278 33.64 29.73 13.88
C PRO A 278 33.65 31.09 14.60
N GLY A 279 32.75 31.28 15.57
CA GLY A 279 32.91 32.27 16.64
C GLY A 279 31.75 33.24 16.85
N GLY A 280 30.97 33.02 17.91
CA GLY A 280 29.95 33.94 18.40
C GLY A 280 29.04 33.26 19.41
N GLY A 281 29.42 33.27 20.69
CA GLY A 281 28.62 32.71 21.78
C GLY A 281 27.32 33.51 21.93
N MET A 282 26.19 32.89 21.56
CA MET A 282 24.88 33.48 21.78
C MET A 282 24.47 33.32 23.26
N PRO A 283 23.77 34.31 23.84
CA PRO A 283 23.21 34.18 25.18
C PRO A 283 22.23 33.01 25.22
N MET A 284 22.43 32.10 26.17
CA MET A 284 21.59 30.92 26.41
C MET A 284 20.17 31.37 26.75
N ASP A 285 19.19 30.84 26.02
CA ASP A 285 17.78 31.14 26.26
C ASP A 285 17.34 30.63 27.65
N PRO A 286 16.43 31.31 28.35
CA PRO A 286 15.93 30.90 29.67
C PRO A 286 15.49 29.43 29.79
N GLN A 287 14.96 28.81 28.72
CA GLN A 287 14.58 27.39 28.72
C GLN A 287 15.79 26.46 28.80
N SER A 288 16.89 26.80 28.10
CA SER A 288 18.13 26.05 28.19
C SER A 288 18.77 26.09 29.58
N MET A 289 18.61 27.21 30.32
CA MET A 289 19.05 27.30 31.72
C MET A 289 18.18 26.46 32.66
N GLN A 290 16.87 26.42 32.45
CA GLN A 290 15.97 25.56 33.23
C GLN A 290 16.27 24.07 33.02
N MET A 291 16.56 23.68 31.78
CA MET A 291 16.91 22.29 31.47
C MET A 291 18.25 21.87 32.08
N MET A 292 19.21 22.80 32.18
CA MET A 292 20.50 22.55 32.84
C MET A 292 20.35 22.42 34.37
N GLN A 293 19.51 23.27 34.99
CA GLN A 293 19.18 23.14 36.42
C GLN A 293 18.46 21.82 36.74
N MET A 294 17.54 21.39 35.87
CA MET A 294 16.83 20.13 36.03
C MET A 294 17.78 18.92 35.91
N MET A 295 18.75 18.96 34.99
CA MET A 295 19.78 17.93 34.89
C MET A 295 20.68 17.87 36.13
N GLN A 296 21.07 19.01 36.70
CA GLN A 296 21.85 19.04 37.93
C GLN A 296 21.08 18.46 39.13
N MET A 297 19.78 18.76 39.25
CA MET A 297 18.94 18.17 40.30
C MET A 297 18.80 16.64 40.14
N MET A 298 18.67 16.13 38.92
CA MET A 298 18.62 14.68 38.68
C MET A 298 19.94 13.99 39.03
N GLN A 299 21.08 14.62 38.71
CA GLN A 299 22.40 14.10 39.09
C GLN A 299 22.58 14.06 40.62
N GLN A 300 22.10 15.09 41.32
CA GLN A 300 22.19 15.16 42.78
C GLN A 300 21.29 14.13 43.46
N GLN A 301 20.10 13.85 42.90
CA GLN A 301 19.25 12.76 43.38
C GLN A 301 19.86 11.37 43.14
N GLN A 302 20.53 11.15 42.01
CA GLN A 302 21.25 9.90 41.77
C GLN A 302 22.39 9.68 42.75
N GLN A 303 23.10 10.75 43.15
CA GLN A 303 24.17 10.64 44.15
C GLN A 303 23.63 10.34 45.56
N MET A 304 22.47 10.87 45.93
CA MET A 304 21.84 10.55 47.22
C MET A 304 21.28 9.12 47.29
N GLN A 305 20.95 8.49 46.15
CA GLN A 305 20.50 7.09 46.13
C GLN A 305 21.64 6.06 46.20
N GLN A 306 22.90 6.51 46.10
CA GLN A 306 24.09 5.65 46.15
C GLN A 306 24.79 5.66 47.53
N GLN A 307 24.26 6.41 48.51
CA GLN A 307 24.69 6.40 49.91
C GLN A 307 23.64 5.69 50.77
#